data_AF-A0A6N6S8N0-F1
#
_entry.id   AF-A0A6N6S8N0-F1
#
_cell.length_a   1.000
_cell.length_b   1.000
_cell.length_c   1.000
_cell.angle_alpha   90.00
_cell.angle_beta   90.00
_cell.angle_gamma   90.00
#
_symmetry.space_group_name_H-M   'P 1'
#
loop_
_entity.id
_entity.type
_entity.pdbx_description
1 polymer ?
#
loop_
_entity_poly.entity_id
_entity_poly.type
_entity_poly.pdbx_seq_one_letter_code
_entity_poly.pdbx_strand_id
1 'polypeptide(L)'
;MVTDFINKVINLGFGALLITKENIEEVIDEMVKKGEIKKEEAKAQVNELFKKVLSSKQELESKIEKIVENALHKLDIPTRKELQQMQKKLDEIIKRLEAREDQT
;
A
#
# COMPACT_ATOMS: atom_id res chain seq x y z
N MET A 1 19.26 -1.50 20.22
CA MET A 1 18.93 -0.30 19.42
C MET A 1 17.67 -0.50 18.56
N VAL A 2 17.66 -1.42 17.59
CA VAL A 2 16.49 -1.65 16.71
C VAL A 2 15.27 -2.19 17.47
N THR A 3 15.47 -3.18 18.33
CA THR A 3 14.40 -3.75 19.16
C THR A 3 13.83 -2.72 20.14
N ASP A 4 14.69 -1.85 20.69
CA ASP A 4 14.28 -0.79 21.62
C ASP A 4 13.40 0.24 20.92
N PHE A 5 13.74 0.61 19.68
CA PHE A 5 12.92 1.48 18.85
C PHE A 5 11.53 0.88 18.59
N ILE A 6 11.46 -0.40 18.19
CA ILE A 6 10.20 -1.11 17.94
C ILE A 6 9.37 -1.18 19.23
N ASN A 7 9.99 -1.52 20.36
CA ASN A 7 9.31 -1.57 21.65
C ASN A 7 8.76 -0.19 22.04
N LYS A 8 9.48 0.89 21.73
CA LYS A 8 9.01 2.26 22.03
C LYS A 8 7.83 2.66 21.17
N VAL A 9 7.90 2.37 19.87
CA VAL A 9 6.79 2.56 18.92
C VAL A 9 5.53 1.82 19.40
N ILE A 10 5.68 0.57 19.85
CA ILE A 10 4.59 -0.22 20.42
C ILE A 10 4.08 0.38 21.74
N ASN A 11 4.97 0.79 22.65
CA ASN A 11 4.62 1.39 23.94
C ASN A 11 3.92 2.75 23.79
N LEU A 12 4.24 3.50 22.74
CA LEU A 12 3.56 4.74 22.37
C LEU A 12 2.23 4.48 21.63
N GLY A 13 1.89 3.22 21.37
CA GLY A 13 0.65 2.84 20.70
C GLY A 13 0.66 3.08 19.19
N PHE A 14 1.82 3.38 18.61
CA PHE A 14 1.97 3.48 17.17
C PHE A 14 1.99 2.06 16.58
N GLY A 15 0.81 1.56 16.21
CA GLY A 15 0.72 0.31 15.46
C GLY A 15 1.52 0.40 14.15
N ALA A 16 2.07 -0.73 13.67
CA ALA A 16 2.95 -0.77 12.49
C ALA A 16 2.36 -0.13 11.22
N LEU A 17 1.02 -0.08 11.11
CA LEU A 17 0.32 0.52 9.97
C LEU A 17 0.22 2.05 10.02
N LEU A 18 0.28 2.63 11.22
CA LEU A 18 0.05 4.07 11.49
C LEU A 18 1.36 4.82 11.76
N ILE A 19 2.52 4.18 11.64
CA ILE A 19 3.82 4.83 11.81
C ILE A 19 4.01 5.86 10.68
N THR A 20 4.13 7.13 11.06
CA THR A 20 4.48 8.25 10.17
C THR A 20 5.90 8.72 10.43
N LYS A 21 6.37 9.65 9.61
CA LYS A 21 7.68 10.30 9.81
C LYS A 21 7.70 11.10 11.12
N GLU A 22 6.64 11.84 11.45
CA GLU A 22 6.52 12.54 12.75
C GLU A 22 6.66 11.59 13.94
N ASN A 23 5.97 10.44 13.92
CA ASN A 23 6.03 9.47 15.03
C ASN A 23 7.46 8.95 15.25
N ILE A 24 8.26 8.87 14.19
CA ILE A 24 9.65 8.42 14.26
C ILE A 24 10.55 9.51 14.83
N GLU A 25 10.35 10.76 14.39
CA GLU A 25 11.08 11.91 14.94
C GLU A 25 10.81 12.05 16.44
N GLU A 26 9.57 11.82 16.88
CA GLU A 26 9.19 11.82 18.31
C GLU A 26 9.89 10.70 19.11
N VAL A 27 9.91 9.47 18.59
CA VAL A 27 10.59 8.34 19.25
C VAL A 27 12.10 8.58 19.33
N ILE A 28 12.72 9.11 18.27
CA ILE A 28 14.15 9.45 18.26
C ILE A 28 14.44 10.52 19.30
N ASP A 29 13.62 11.58 19.36
CA ASP A 29 13.79 12.66 20.31
C ASP A 29 13.65 12.18 21.76
N GLU A 30 12.73 11.25 22.05
CA GLU A 30 12.65 10.62 23.37
C GLU A 30 13.91 9.80 23.73
N MET A 31 14.43 9.02 22.79
CA MET A 31 15.62 8.19 23.02
C MET A 31 16.87 9.06 23.24
N VAL A 32 16.99 10.19 22.53
CA VAL A 32 18.07 11.16 22.73
C VAL A 32 17.93 11.86 24.08
N LYS A 33 16.73 12.31 24.46
CA LYS A 33 16.46 12.95 25.77
C LYS A 33 16.82 12.04 26.94
N LYS A 34 16.59 10.73 26.81
CA LYS A 34 16.92 9.73 27.85
C LYS A 34 18.39 9.31 27.83
N GLY A 35 19.19 9.81 26.89
CA GLY A 35 20.60 9.42 26.73
C GLY A 35 20.81 8.00 26.22
N GLU A 36 19.74 7.36 25.72
CA GLU A 36 19.76 5.99 25.20
C GLU A 36 20.47 5.91 23.83
N ILE A 37 20.53 7.04 23.11
CA ILE A 37 21.11 7.10 21.77
C ILE A 37 21.80 8.45 21.50
N LYS A 38 22.88 8.43 20.73
CA LYS A 38 23.49 9.65 20.19
C LYS A 38 22.70 10.12 18.97
N LYS A 39 22.51 11.45 18.85
CA LYS A 39 21.63 12.07 17.84
C LYS A 39 22.05 11.74 16.40
N GLU A 40 23.35 11.60 16.16
CA GLU A 40 23.92 11.31 14.85
C GLU A 40 23.75 9.84 14.43
N GLU A 41 23.92 8.88 15.35
CA GLU A 41 23.75 7.44 15.05
C GLU A 41 22.28 7.03 14.94
N ALA A 42 21.40 7.67 15.70
CA ALA A 42 19.97 7.36 15.73
C ALA A 42 19.29 7.58 14.38
N LYS A 43 19.54 8.74 13.76
CA LYS A 43 18.80 9.17 12.57
C LYS A 43 19.05 8.26 11.37
N ALA A 44 20.28 7.81 11.14
CA ALA A 44 20.60 7.02 9.95
C ALA A 44 19.98 5.62 10.02
N GLN A 45 20.20 4.91 11.13
CA GLN A 45 19.75 3.53 11.29
C GLN A 45 18.22 3.41 11.39
N VAL A 46 17.58 4.33 12.12
CA VAL A 46 16.11 4.33 12.26
C VAL A 46 15.42 4.69 10.94
N ASN A 47 15.98 5.62 10.15
CA ASN A 47 15.43 5.95 8.84
C ASN A 47 15.51 4.78 7.85
N GLU A 48 16.59 3.99 7.88
CA GLU A 48 16.72 2.82 7.02
C GLU A 48 15.66 1.75 7.36
N LEU A 49 15.45 1.51 8.67
CA LEU A 49 14.40 0.63 9.15
C LEU A 49 13.02 1.11 8.74
N PHE A 50 12.74 2.40 8.87
CA PHE A 50 11.47 2.98 8.45
C PHE A 50 11.21 2.77 6.96
N LYS A 51 12.21 3.01 6.11
CA LYS A 51 12.09 2.74 4.66
C LYS A 51 11.75 1.27 4.41
N LYS A 52 12.39 0.34 5.13
CA LYS A 52 12.10 -1.09 5.02
C LYS A 52 10.68 -1.45 5.45
N VAL A 53 10.19 -0.83 6.53
CA VAL A 53 8.80 -0.98 7.00
C VAL A 53 7.81 -0.46 5.96
N LEU A 54 8.05 0.71 5.38
CA LEU A 54 7.19 1.27 4.33
C LEU A 54 7.15 0.38 3.08
N SER A 55 8.30 -0.13 2.64
CA SER A 55 8.38 -1.08 1.52
C SER A 55 7.59 -2.36 1.83
N SER A 56 7.73 -2.88 3.04
CA SER A 56 7.04 -4.11 3.47
C SER A 56 5.52 -3.90 3.55
N LYS A 57 5.07 -2.68 3.93
CA LYS A 57 3.65 -2.30 3.93
C LYS A 57 3.08 -2.31 2.51
N GLN A 58 3.77 -1.72 1.54
CA GLN A 58 3.33 -1.72 0.15
C GLN A 58 3.25 -3.13 -0.45
N GLU A 59 4.23 -3.99 -0.16
CA GLU A 59 4.19 -5.39 -0.57
C GLU A 59 3.00 -6.14 0.05
N LEU A 60 2.68 -5.87 1.31
CA LEU A 60 1.54 -6.45 2.00
C LEU A 60 0.22 -5.96 1.39
N GLU A 61 0.08 -4.66 1.14
CA GLU A 61 -1.09 -4.07 0.46
C GLU A 61 -1.32 -4.73 -0.90
N SER A 62 -0.27 -4.87 -1.72
CA SER A 62 -0.37 -5.55 -3.03
C SER A 62 -0.75 -7.02 -2.91
N LYS A 63 -0.25 -7.74 -1.89
CA LYS A 63 -0.67 -9.13 -1.64
C LYS A 63 -2.14 -9.21 -1.27
N ILE A 64 -2.63 -8.30 -0.43
CA ILE A 64 -4.04 -8.24 -0.03
C ILE A 64 -4.93 -7.96 -1.25
N GLU A 65 -4.56 -6.97 -2.08
CA GLU A 65 -5.26 -6.68 -3.33
C GLU A 65 -5.37 -7.91 -4.21
N LYS A 66 -4.27 -8.64 -4.43
CA LYS A 66 -4.27 -9.89 -5.21
C LYS A 66 -5.14 -10.98 -4.58
N ILE A 67 -5.13 -11.11 -3.26
CA ILE A 67 -5.99 -12.10 -2.58
C ILE A 67 -7.46 -11.77 -2.80
N VAL A 68 -7.83 -10.50 -2.67
CA VAL A 68 -9.21 -10.03 -2.89
C VAL A 68 -9.61 -10.19 -4.35
N GLU A 69 -8.77 -9.77 -5.29
CA GLU A 69 -8.99 -9.94 -6.73
C GLU A 69 -9.19 -11.43 -7.08
N ASN A 70 -8.31 -12.31 -6.60
CA ASN A 70 -8.45 -13.75 -6.81
C ASN A 70 -9.74 -14.33 -6.19
N ALA A 71 -10.15 -13.84 -5.01
CA ALA A 71 -11.39 -14.28 -4.38
C ALA A 71 -12.62 -13.85 -5.21
N LEU A 72 -12.64 -12.62 -5.72
CA LEU A 72 -13.70 -12.12 -6.59
C LEU A 72 -13.76 -12.91 -7.90
N HIS A 73 -12.61 -13.18 -8.53
CA HIS A 73 -12.56 -14.00 -9.74
C HIS A 73 -13.07 -15.43 -9.49
N LYS A 74 -12.76 -16.05 -8.35
CA LYS A 74 -13.30 -17.38 -8.00
C LYS A 74 -14.81 -17.40 -7.80
N LEU A 75 -15.43 -16.25 -7.56
CA LEU A 75 -16.87 -16.09 -7.44
C LEU A 75 -17.51 -15.62 -8.75
N ASP A 76 -16.77 -15.64 -9.86
CA ASP A 76 -17.20 -15.14 -11.18
C ASP A 76 -17.65 -13.67 -11.16
N ILE A 77 -17.07 -12.85 -10.26
CA ILE A 77 -17.35 -11.42 -10.18
C ILE A 77 -16.33 -10.67 -11.06
N PRO A 78 -16.74 -10.07 -12.19
CA PRO A 78 -15.84 -9.32 -13.06
C PRO A 78 -15.47 -7.97 -12.45
N THR A 79 -14.27 -7.50 -12.76
CA THR A 79 -13.81 -6.16 -12.38
C THR A 79 -14.55 -5.09 -13.18
N ARG A 80 -14.60 -3.85 -12.64
CA ARG A 80 -15.13 -2.69 -13.36
C ARG A 80 -14.42 -2.46 -14.70
N LYS A 81 -13.13 -2.73 -14.77
CA LYS A 81 -12.31 -2.56 -15.97
C LYS A 81 -12.72 -3.56 -17.06
N GLU A 82 -12.89 -4.83 -16.71
CA GLU A 82 -13.37 -5.86 -17.64
C GLU A 82 -14.76 -5.52 -18.18
N LEU A 83 -15.67 -5.07 -17.32
CA LEU A 83 -17.00 -4.63 -17.73
C LEU A 83 -16.95 -3.46 -18.73
N GLN A 84 -16.11 -2.46 -18.48
CA GLN A 84 -15.92 -1.33 -19.41
C GLN A 84 -15.32 -1.77 -20.75
N GLN A 85 -14.39 -2.73 -20.73
CA GLN A 85 -13.82 -3.29 -21.95
C GLN A 85 -14.88 -4.06 -22.76
N MET A 86 -15.75 -4.82 -22.09
CA MET A 86 -16.87 -5.49 -22.73
C MET A 86 -17.86 -4.48 -23.33
N GLN A 87 -18.19 -3.41 -22.60
CA GLN A 87 -19.07 -2.36 -23.09
C GLN A 87 -18.51 -1.68 -24.35
N LYS A 88 -17.22 -1.31 -24.36
CA LYS A 88 -16.58 -0.73 -25.55
C LYS A 88 -16.62 -1.66 -26.77
N LYS A 89 -16.33 -2.95 -26.56
CA LYS A 89 -16.43 -3.94 -27.63
C LYS A 89 -17.85 -4.07 -28.15
N LEU A 90 -18.86 -4.02 -27.26
CA LEU A 90 -20.25 -4.06 -27.65
C LEU A 90 -20.63 -2.83 -28.50
N ASP A 91 -20.24 -1.63 -28.07
CA ASP A 91 -20.48 -0.39 -28.81
C ASP A 91 -19.81 -0.42 -30.20
N GLU A 92 -18.59 -0.97 -30.31
CA GLU A 92 -17.91 -1.14 -31.60
C GLU A 92 -18.64 -2.15 -32.51
N ILE A 93 -19.16 -3.24 -31.95
CA ILE A 93 -19.93 -4.23 -32.71
C ILE A 93 -21.23 -3.60 -33.20
N ILE A 94 -21.96 -2.89 -32.34
CA ILE A 94 -23.21 -2.20 -32.69
C ILE A 94 -22.97 -1.24 -33.85
N LYS A 95 -21.96 -0.37 -33.76
CA LYS A 95 -21.60 0.57 -34.84
C LYS A 95 -21.29 -0.12 -36.17
N ARG A 96 -20.64 -1.28 -36.13
CA ARG A 96 -20.31 -2.05 -37.34
C ARG A 96 -21.54 -2.71 -37.97
N LEU A 97 -22.52 -3.09 -37.15
CA LEU A 97 -23.79 -3.65 -37.64
C LEU A 97 -24.64 -2.55 -38.27
N GLU A 98 -24.79 -1.40 -37.61
CA GLU A 98 -25.49 -0.23 -38.16
C GLU A 98 -24.91 0.18 -39.52
N ALA A 99 -23.58 0.30 -39.60
CA ALA A 99 -22.90 0.66 -40.85
C ALA A 99 -23.05 -0.39 -41.98
N ARG A 100 -23.40 -1.64 -41.65
CA ARG A 100 -23.68 -2.69 -42.64
C ARG A 100 -25.13 -2.68 -43.10
N GLU A 101 -26.06 -2.42 -42.18
CA GLU A 101 -27.48 -2.27 -42.51
C GLU A 101 -27.72 -1.06 -43.42
N ASP A 102 -27.04 0.06 -43.19
CA ASP A 102 -27.11 1.26 -44.04
C ASP A 102 -26.53 1.05 -45.47
N GLN A 103 -25.81 -0.06 -45.71
CA GLN A 103 -25.20 -0.37 -47.02
C GLN A 103 -26.03 -1.35 -47.88
N THR A 104 -27.15 -1.87 -47.35
CA THR A 104 -28.08 -2.78 -48.05
C THR A 104 -29.43 -2.11 -48.31
#